data_AF-A0A956B2R5-F1
#
_entry.id   AF-A0A956B2R5-F1
#
_cell.length_a   1.000
_cell.length_b   1.000
_cell.length_c   1.000
_cell.angle_alpha   90.00
_cell.angle_beta   90.00
_cell.angle_gamma   90.00
#
_symmetry.space_group_name_H-M   'P 1'
#
loop_
_entity.id
_entity.type
_entity.pdbx_description
1 polymer ?
#
loop_
_entity_poly.entity_id
_entity_poly.type
_entity_poly.pdbx_seq_one_letter_code
_entity_poly.pdbx_strand_id
1 'polypeptide(L)'
;MRSPSRARLMVALALACLTPAVAGAFQKDEVFCEEAVAHLVACCPGLSPGTYSCDHLPAGCGPEVFPDLSLEVSQCLRKLSCEELQDGGWCGLDATTRAEACR
;
A
#
# COMPACT_ATOMS: atom_id res chain seq x y z
N MET A 1 -23.28 53.84 -2.52
CA MET A 1 -23.18 52.41 -2.90
C MET A 1 -21.87 52.21 -3.67
N ARG A 2 -20.82 51.67 -3.03
CA ARG A 2 -19.50 51.43 -3.68
C ARG A 2 -19.48 50.02 -4.26
N SER A 3 -19.41 49.95 -5.59
CA SER A 3 -19.24 48.71 -6.35
C SER A 3 -17.95 48.00 -5.92
N PRO A 4 -17.98 46.69 -5.57
CA PRO A 4 -16.75 45.96 -5.32
C PRO A 4 -15.98 45.82 -6.64
N SER A 5 -14.75 46.34 -6.63
CA SER A 5 -13.84 46.40 -7.77
C SER A 5 -13.69 45.03 -8.43
N ARG A 6 -13.94 44.96 -9.74
CA ARG A 6 -13.79 43.76 -10.61
C ARG A 6 -12.48 42.99 -10.39
N ALA A 7 -11.44 43.68 -9.93
CA ALA A 7 -10.15 43.11 -9.54
C ALA A 7 -10.24 42.05 -8.41
N ARG A 8 -11.13 42.24 -7.42
CA ARG A 8 -11.33 41.27 -6.33
C ARG A 8 -12.00 39.98 -6.81
N LEU A 9 -12.84 40.09 -7.84
CA LEU A 9 -13.53 38.95 -8.45
C LEU A 9 -12.55 38.05 -9.22
N MET A 10 -11.59 38.64 -9.92
CA MET A 10 -10.57 37.92 -10.70
C MET A 10 -9.59 37.13 -9.81
N VAL A 11 -9.17 37.72 -8.68
CA VAL A 11 -8.26 37.06 -7.73
C VAL A 11 -8.93 35.86 -7.05
N ALA A 12 -10.23 35.97 -6.72
CA ALA A 12 -10.99 34.86 -6.15
C ALA A 12 -11.15 33.68 -7.13
N LEU A 13 -11.28 33.96 -8.44
CA LEU A 13 -11.42 32.93 -9.46
C LEU A 13 -10.10 32.17 -9.73
N ALA A 14 -8.96 32.86 -9.67
CA ALA A 14 -7.64 32.26 -9.88
C ALA A 14 -7.24 31.33 -8.72
N LEU A 15 -7.66 31.63 -7.48
CA LEU A 15 -7.37 30.81 -6.30
C LEU A 15 -8.24 29.55 -6.21
N ALA A 16 -9.37 29.50 -6.93
CA ALA A 16 -10.29 28.35 -6.95
C ALA A 16 -9.85 27.22 -7.90
N CYS A 17 -8.88 27.45 -8.80
CA CYS A 17 -8.32 26.41 -9.67
C CYS A 17 -7.10 25.68 -9.05
N LEU A 18 -6.79 25.95 -7.78
CA LEU A 18 -5.59 25.49 -7.09
C LEU A 18 -5.90 24.50 -5.95
N THR A 19 -6.69 23.46 -6.19
CA THR A 19 -6.73 22.27 -5.30
C THR A 19 -7.21 21.00 -6.03
N PRO A 20 -6.77 19.81 -5.61
CA PRO A 20 -5.38 19.37 -5.46
C PRO A 20 -5.04 18.25 -6.46
N ALA A 21 -3.78 18.19 -6.87
CA ALA A 21 -3.22 17.08 -7.61
C ALA A 21 -3.35 15.78 -6.81
N VAL A 22 -3.96 14.77 -7.43
CA VAL A 22 -3.76 13.33 -7.25
C VAL A 22 -3.26 12.91 -5.86
N ALA A 23 -4.13 12.94 -4.85
CA ALA A 23 -3.96 12.00 -3.75
C ALA A 23 -4.28 10.62 -4.34
N GLY A 24 -3.26 9.90 -4.82
CA GLY A 24 -3.39 8.47 -5.07
C GLY A 24 -3.88 7.85 -3.78
N ALA A 25 -5.13 7.41 -3.75
CA ALA A 25 -5.65 6.73 -2.59
C ALA A 25 -4.89 5.41 -2.53
N PHE A 26 -3.94 5.28 -1.59
CA PHE A 26 -3.26 4.03 -1.33
C PHE A 26 -4.32 2.95 -1.19
N GLN A 27 -4.21 1.90 -2.00
CA GLN A 27 -5.13 0.80 -1.88
C GLN A 27 -4.84 0.05 -0.58
N LYS A 28 -5.90 -0.50 0.02
CA LYS A 28 -5.79 -1.16 1.32
C LYS A 28 -4.88 -2.38 1.26
N ASP A 29 -4.81 -3.06 0.12
CA ASP A 29 -3.92 -4.20 -0.08
C ASP A 29 -2.44 -3.78 -0.09
N GLU A 30 -2.07 -2.65 -0.69
CA GLU A 30 -0.69 -2.11 -0.67
C GLU A 30 -0.21 -1.94 0.77
N VAL A 31 -0.97 -1.20 1.58
CA VAL A 31 -0.61 -0.90 2.98
C VAL A 31 -0.49 -2.19 3.80
N PHE A 32 -1.42 -3.14 3.60
CA PHE A 32 -1.39 -4.39 4.34
C PHE A 32 -0.21 -5.28 3.90
N CYS A 33 0.13 -5.29 2.62
CA CYS A 33 1.31 -5.95 2.11
C CYS A 33 2.58 -5.35 2.73
N GLU A 34 2.73 -4.03 2.74
CA GLU A 34 3.88 -3.35 3.34
C GLU A 34 4.04 -3.68 4.83
N GLU A 35 2.95 -3.62 5.60
CA GLU A 35 2.96 -3.97 7.02
C GLU A 35 3.32 -5.45 7.25
N ALA A 36 2.82 -6.36 6.40
CA ALA A 36 3.13 -7.78 6.49
C ALA A 36 4.59 -8.06 6.12
N VAL A 37 5.13 -7.43 5.07
CA VAL A 37 6.54 -7.56 4.67
C VAL A 37 7.45 -6.98 5.75
N ALA A 38 7.12 -5.82 6.32
CA ALA A 38 7.87 -5.23 7.42
C ALA A 38 7.92 -6.17 8.64
N HIS A 39 6.79 -6.79 8.99
CA HIS A 39 6.71 -7.79 10.06
C HIS A 39 7.57 -9.03 9.76
N LEU A 40 7.46 -9.58 8.55
CA LEU A 40 8.29 -10.70 8.11
C LEU A 40 9.78 -10.36 8.18
N VAL A 41 10.21 -9.21 7.67
CA VAL A 41 11.62 -8.79 7.68
C VAL A 41 12.12 -8.58 9.11
N ALA A 42 11.27 -8.05 10.01
CA ALA A 42 11.63 -7.91 11.41
C ALA A 42 11.78 -9.26 12.13
N CYS A 43 10.94 -10.24 11.79
CA CYS A 43 10.94 -11.56 12.42
C CYS A 43 11.87 -12.59 11.76
N CYS A 44 12.23 -12.44 10.48
CA CYS A 44 12.93 -13.46 9.70
C CYS A 44 14.35 -13.00 9.33
N PRO A 45 15.40 -13.44 10.06
CA PRO A 45 16.77 -13.10 9.72
C PRO A 45 17.12 -13.58 8.31
N GLY A 46 17.62 -12.67 7.47
CA GLY A 46 18.02 -12.99 6.09
C GLY A 46 16.94 -12.76 5.04
N LEU A 47 15.71 -12.41 5.44
CA LEU A 47 14.70 -11.94 4.49
C LEU A 47 14.96 -10.47 4.13
N SER A 48 15.10 -10.20 2.83
CA SER A 48 15.27 -8.83 2.33
C SER A 48 13.91 -8.20 2.02
N PRO A 49 13.67 -6.92 2.36
CA PRO A 49 12.42 -6.23 2.05
C PRO A 49 12.17 -6.12 0.53
N GLY A 50 13.23 -6.10 -0.28
CA GLY A 50 13.11 -6.04 -1.75
C GLY A 50 12.66 -7.34 -2.42
N THR A 51 12.36 -8.40 -1.65
CA THR A 51 11.85 -9.66 -2.17
C THR A 51 10.37 -9.57 -2.58
N TYR A 52 9.64 -8.54 -2.12
CA TYR A 52 8.21 -8.38 -2.37
C TYR A 52 7.93 -7.04 -3.05
N SER A 53 7.08 -7.04 -4.08
CA SER A 53 6.40 -5.85 -4.56
C SER A 53 5.04 -5.74 -3.87
N CYS A 54 4.79 -4.58 -3.25
CA CYS A 54 3.50 -4.24 -2.67
C CYS A 54 2.76 -3.20 -3.52
N ASP A 55 3.18 -3.00 -4.77
CA ASP A 55 2.59 -2.00 -5.67
C ASP A 55 1.20 -2.47 -6.13
N HIS A 56 0.23 -1.55 -6.10
CA HIS A 56 -1.05 -1.72 -6.76
C HIS A 56 -1.20 -0.68 -7.88
N LEU A 57 -1.21 -1.14 -9.13
CA LEU A 57 -1.49 -0.30 -10.28
C LEU A 57 -2.84 -0.71 -10.88
N PRO A 58 -3.90 0.10 -10.72
CA PRO A 58 -5.20 -0.23 -11.27
C PRO A 58 -5.18 -0.14 -12.80
N ALA A 59 -6.07 -0.90 -13.44
CA ALA A 59 -6.24 -0.86 -14.89
C ALA A 59 -6.50 0.58 -15.39
N GLY A 60 -5.84 0.94 -16.51
CA GLY A 60 -5.95 2.26 -17.12
C GLY A 60 -4.76 3.20 -16.89
N CYS A 61 -3.88 2.89 -15.93
CA CYS A 61 -2.57 3.54 -15.76
C CYS A 61 -1.41 2.75 -16.41
N GLY A 62 -1.69 1.52 -16.85
CA GLY A 62 -0.72 0.57 -17.40
C GLY A 62 -1.26 -0.86 -17.33
N PRO A 63 -0.40 -1.88 -17.46
CA PRO A 63 -0.73 -3.23 -17.03
C PRO A 63 -1.19 -3.19 -15.57
N GLU A 64 -2.24 -3.95 -15.28
CA GLU A 64 -2.69 -4.11 -13.90
C GLU A 64 -1.62 -4.86 -13.10
N VAL A 65 -1.22 -4.29 -11.97
CA VAL A 65 -0.24 -4.87 -11.06
C VAL A 65 -0.89 -4.98 -9.69
N PHE A 66 -0.70 -6.13 -9.05
CA PHE A 66 -1.21 -6.41 -7.72
C PHE A 66 -0.05 -6.70 -6.77
N PRO A 67 -0.21 -6.43 -5.46
CA PRO A 67 0.76 -6.82 -4.45
C PRO A 67 1.03 -8.33 -4.45
N ASP A 68 2.28 -8.71 -4.21
CA ASP A 68 2.70 -10.12 -4.09
C ASP A 68 1.97 -10.84 -2.96
N LEU A 69 1.63 -10.11 -1.89
CA LEU A 69 0.82 -10.60 -0.78
C LEU A 69 -0.60 -10.03 -0.89
N SER A 70 -1.58 -10.90 -1.08
CA SER A 70 -2.98 -10.48 -1.07
C SER A 70 -3.38 -9.90 0.30
N LEU A 71 -4.51 -9.18 0.35
CA LEU A 71 -5.04 -8.63 1.60
C LEU A 71 -5.25 -9.72 2.67
N GLU A 72 -5.76 -10.89 2.28
CA GLU A 72 -6.01 -12.02 3.18
C GLU A 72 -4.71 -12.58 3.76
N VAL A 73 -3.72 -12.83 2.89
CA VAL A 73 -2.40 -13.35 3.29
C VAL A 73 -1.69 -12.35 4.19
N SER A 74 -1.74 -11.07 3.85
CA SER A 74 -1.16 -10.00 4.66
C SER A 74 -1.78 -9.94 6.06
N GLN A 75 -3.11 -10.11 6.17
CA GLN A 75 -3.79 -10.16 7.47
C GLN A 75 -3.44 -11.42 8.28
N CYS A 76 -3.31 -12.56 7.62
CA CYS A 76 -2.86 -13.80 8.24
C CYS A 76 -1.46 -13.65 8.83
N LEU A 77 -0.48 -13.23 8.03
CA LEU A 77 0.92 -13.11 8.46
C LEU A 77 1.12 -12.12 9.59
N ARG A 78 0.39 -11.01 9.60
CA ARG A 78 0.46 -10.00 10.67
C ARG A 78 -0.10 -10.46 12.01
N LYS A 79 -0.92 -11.52 12.03
CA LYS A 79 -1.47 -12.08 13.27
C LYS A 79 -0.50 -13.08 13.91
N LEU A 80 0.42 -13.64 13.14
CA LEU A 80 1.44 -14.55 13.63
C LEU A 80 2.50 -13.77 14.40
N SER A 81 2.91 -14.29 15.56
CA SER A 81 4.08 -13.83 16.29
C SER A 81 5.37 -14.19 15.54
N CYS A 82 6.49 -13.56 15.90
CA CYS A 82 7.78 -13.93 15.31
C CYS A 82 8.15 -15.40 15.59
N GLU A 83 7.78 -15.93 16.76
CA GLU A 83 8.01 -17.34 17.12
C GLU A 83 7.21 -18.26 16.19
N GLU A 84 5.92 -17.99 15.98
CA GLU A 84 5.09 -18.76 15.04
C GLU A 84 5.60 -18.65 13.60
N LEU A 85 6.10 -17.48 13.18
CA LEU A 85 6.68 -17.29 11.86
C LEU A 85 7.97 -18.09 11.66
N GLN A 86 8.83 -18.12 12.66
CA GLN A 86 10.11 -18.85 12.60
C GLN A 86 9.89 -20.36 12.70
N ASP A 87 9.16 -20.82 13.72
CA ASP A 87 8.94 -22.24 14.00
C ASP A 87 8.04 -22.90 12.95
N GLY A 88 7.09 -22.13 12.40
CA GLY A 88 6.23 -22.57 11.31
C GLY A 88 6.91 -22.57 9.93
N GLY A 89 8.18 -22.16 9.83
CA GLY A 89 8.93 -22.15 8.57
C GLY A 89 8.52 -21.04 7.59
N TRP A 90 7.71 -20.07 8.01
CA TRP A 90 7.18 -19.00 7.15
C TRP A 90 8.27 -18.13 6.53
N CYS A 91 9.40 -18.01 7.20
CA CYS A 91 10.57 -17.26 6.73
C CYS A 91 11.17 -17.83 5.43
N GLY A 92 11.01 -19.13 5.17
CA GLY A 92 11.57 -19.81 3.99
C GLY A 92 10.58 -19.95 2.83
N LEU A 93 9.31 -19.61 3.03
CA LEU A 93 8.28 -19.74 2.00
C LEU A 93 8.42 -18.63 0.93
N ASP A 94 7.93 -18.91 -0.28
CA ASP A 94 7.65 -17.85 -1.26
C ASP A 94 6.24 -17.27 -1.05
N ALA A 95 5.88 -16.25 -1.83
CA ALA A 95 4.57 -15.61 -1.73
C ALA A 95 3.42 -16.60 -2.01
N THR A 96 3.56 -17.49 -2.99
CA THR A 96 2.54 -18.46 -3.38
C THR A 96 2.27 -19.48 -2.28
N THR A 97 3.32 -20.06 -1.69
CA THR A 97 3.19 -21.08 -0.64
C THR A 97 2.59 -20.47 0.63
N ARG A 98 2.92 -19.21 0.96
CA ARG A 98 2.25 -18.50 2.06
C ARG A 98 0.76 -18.31 1.79
N ALA A 99 0.40 -18.02 0.54
CA ALA A 99 -1.00 -17.87 0.17
C ALA A 99 -1.80 -19.16 0.36
N GLU A 100 -1.18 -20.32 0.16
CA GLU A 100 -1.79 -21.61 0.45
C GLU A 100 -1.88 -21.88 1.95
N ALA A 101 -0.83 -21.57 2.71
CA ALA A 101 -0.78 -21.79 4.15
C ALA A 101 -1.75 -20.89 4.95
N CYS A 102 -2.15 -19.75 4.39
CA CYS A 102 -3.10 -18.82 5.01
C CYS A 102 -4.58 -19.09 4.67
N ARG A 103 -4.88 -20.15 3.90
CA ARG A 103 -6.25 -20.63 3.64
C ARG A 103 -6.69 -21.65 4.69
#